data_AF-A0A517ZU07-F1
#
_entry.id   AF-A0A517ZU07-F1
#
_cell.length_a   1.000
_cell.length_b   1.000
_cell.length_c   1.000
_cell.angle_alpha   90.00
_cell.angle_beta   90.00
_cell.angle_gamma   90.00
#
_symmetry.space_group_name_H-M   'P 1'
#
loop_
_entity.id
_entity.type
_entity.pdbx_description
1 polymer ?
#
loop_
_entity_poly.entity_id
_entity_poly.type
_entity_poly.pdbx_seq_one_letter_code
_entity_poly.pdbx_strand_id
1 'polypeptide(L)'
;MLPQRWILNNHQWYTLATLLFLIGGQQVCAAEQIGRHEWQTDYYDAYRQAQQEQKLLLIFFRDTQETPAATAYTETVLPQAELHETLDEYVRVVLPTDVEVPGDDDQPATRLLDHEAFKHMEQQQGIAVMDLIDDETGQYGKLISAHPFSPGRFYSLRATQTVLGLPRASITQRALIYAIRIHPESPKSTESDVDAHLLSETHKHSRVMARIEQVGHHNWDRRFHELNAHFDNLIVGEVAAVSWGGETLIEGAKDCVHAWRQSPGHWAGVSGKHVFYGYDLVLGASGKWYATGLFASAE
;
A
#
# COMPACT_ATOMS: atom_id res chain seq x y z
N MET A 1 24.98 7.82 14.87
CA MET A 1 23.84 7.10 15.47
C MET A 1 22.99 6.60 14.32
N LEU A 2 23.11 5.31 14.02
CA LEU A 2 22.42 4.60 12.92
C LEU A 2 21.46 3.60 13.57
N PRO A 3 20.20 3.45 13.14
CA PRO A 3 19.33 2.41 13.66
C PRO A 3 19.64 1.06 13.01
N GLN A 4 19.35 0.03 13.80
CA GLN A 4 19.83 -1.35 13.69
C GLN A 4 19.32 -2.09 12.46
N ARG A 5 20.22 -2.90 11.91
CA ARG A 5 19.98 -3.93 10.89
C ARG A 5 19.15 -5.07 11.49
N TRP A 6 17.99 -5.34 10.89
CA TRP A 6 17.34 -6.65 10.98
C TRP A 6 18.00 -7.57 9.96
N ILE A 7 19.02 -8.30 10.39
CA ILE A 7 19.49 -9.52 9.72
C ILE A 7 19.21 -10.63 10.72
N LEU A 8 18.11 -11.35 10.50
CA LEU A 8 17.88 -12.62 11.17
C LEU A 8 18.90 -13.63 10.60
N ASN A 9 19.93 -13.93 11.39
CA ASN A 9 20.85 -15.03 11.12
C ASN A 9 20.10 -16.35 11.28
N ASN A 10 19.55 -16.87 10.18
CA ASN A 10 18.97 -18.21 10.11
C ASN A 10 20.03 -19.28 9.81
N HIS A 11 20.91 -19.54 10.78
CA HIS A 11 21.70 -20.77 10.84
C HIS A 11 22.05 -21.07 12.30
N GLN A 12 21.19 -21.81 13.00
CA GLN A 12 21.54 -22.80 14.05
C GLN A 12 20.30 -23.22 14.86
N TRP A 13 19.36 -23.95 14.26
CA TRP A 13 18.40 -24.78 15.02
C TRP A 13 18.06 -26.04 14.23
N TYR A 14 19.01 -26.97 14.10
CA TYR A 14 18.72 -28.36 13.74
C TYR A 14 19.64 -29.29 14.52
N THR A 15 19.15 -29.82 15.65
CA THR A 15 19.25 -31.25 16.01
C THR A 15 18.44 -31.53 17.28
N LEU A 16 17.65 -32.61 17.22
CA LEU A 16 17.06 -33.39 18.32
C LEU A 16 15.83 -32.82 19.05
N ALA A 17 14.64 -33.17 18.53
CA ALA A 17 13.54 -33.72 19.35
C ALA A 17 12.54 -34.47 18.44
N THR A 18 12.82 -35.75 18.19
CA THR A 18 11.81 -36.71 17.73
C THR A 18 11.33 -37.49 18.95
N LEU A 19 10.01 -37.68 19.04
CA LEU A 19 9.19 -38.42 20.02
C LEU A 19 8.51 -37.62 21.14
N LEU A 20 7.18 -37.81 21.17
CA LEU A 20 6.17 -37.48 22.19
C LEU A 20 5.48 -36.11 22.06
N PHE A 21 4.65 -35.96 21.02
CA PHE A 21 3.34 -35.30 21.15
C PHE A 21 2.30 -36.06 20.31
N LEU A 22 1.71 -37.07 20.94
CA LEU A 22 0.39 -37.59 20.59
C LEU A 22 -0.60 -36.91 21.54
N ILE A 23 -1.69 -36.39 20.97
CA ILE A 23 -2.85 -35.77 21.64
C ILE A 23 -2.68 -34.28 22.00
N GLY A 24 -2.63 -33.45 20.96
CA GLY A 24 -3.07 -32.06 20.98
C GLY A 24 -3.56 -31.76 19.58
N GLY A 25 -4.87 -31.58 19.40
CA GLY A 25 -5.48 -31.48 18.08
C GLY A 25 -4.78 -30.44 17.21
N GLN A 26 -4.17 -30.90 16.11
CA GLN A 26 -3.96 -30.04 14.96
C GLN A 26 -5.34 -29.61 14.49
N GLN A 27 -5.78 -28.45 14.96
CA GLN A 27 -6.82 -27.72 14.28
C GLN A 27 -6.17 -27.30 12.96
N VAL A 28 -6.31 -28.16 11.95
CA VAL A 28 -5.95 -27.83 10.57
C VAL A 28 -6.66 -26.51 10.31
N CYS A 29 -5.90 -25.43 10.18
CA CYS A 29 -6.43 -24.12 9.83
C CYS A 29 -6.99 -24.27 8.42
N ALA A 30 -8.28 -24.54 8.34
CA ALA A 30 -8.95 -24.83 7.09
C ALA A 30 -8.99 -23.54 6.28
N ALA A 31 -8.40 -23.57 5.09
CA ALA A 31 -8.55 -22.48 4.14
C ALA A 31 -10.03 -22.26 3.79
N GLU A 32 -10.39 -21.00 3.55
CA GLU A 32 -11.71 -20.58 3.15
C GLU A 32 -11.78 -20.45 1.63
N GLN A 33 -12.86 -20.96 1.01
CA GLN A 33 -13.10 -20.82 -0.42
C GLN A 33 -13.92 -19.55 -0.69
N ILE A 34 -13.33 -18.56 -1.36
CA ILE A 34 -14.02 -17.33 -1.77
C ILE A 34 -13.94 -17.22 -3.30
N GLY A 35 -15.08 -17.38 -3.96
CA GLY A 35 -15.10 -17.54 -5.42
C GLY A 35 -14.34 -18.80 -5.84
N ARG A 36 -13.40 -18.67 -6.80
CA ARG A 36 -12.55 -19.79 -7.25
C ARG A 36 -11.25 -19.93 -6.46
N HIS A 37 -10.94 -18.98 -5.59
CA HIS A 37 -9.65 -18.91 -4.89
C HIS A 37 -9.75 -19.48 -3.49
N GLU A 38 -8.69 -20.19 -3.10
CA GLU A 38 -8.44 -20.60 -1.73
C GLU A 38 -7.77 -19.44 -0.98
N TRP A 39 -8.31 -19.12 0.20
CA TRP A 39 -7.84 -18.10 1.13
C TRP A 39 -7.39 -18.76 2.42
N GLN A 40 -6.13 -18.54 2.80
CA GLN A 40 -5.63 -19.06 4.06
C GLN A 40 -6.30 -18.36 5.24
N THR A 41 -6.31 -19.02 6.40
CA THR A 41 -6.85 -18.45 7.65
C THR A 41 -5.80 -18.32 8.73
N ASP A 42 -4.54 -18.68 8.43
CA ASP A 42 -3.39 -18.50 9.31
C ASP A 42 -2.41 -17.50 8.66
N TYR A 43 -2.06 -16.46 9.42
CA TYR A 43 -1.18 -15.39 8.94
C TYR A 43 0.25 -15.88 8.67
N TYR A 44 0.80 -16.76 9.52
CA TYR A 44 2.17 -17.23 9.40
C TYR A 44 2.34 -18.20 8.23
N ASP A 45 1.38 -19.09 8.01
CA ASP A 45 1.38 -19.97 6.84
C ASP A 45 1.31 -19.16 5.55
N ALA A 46 0.44 -18.16 5.49
CA ALA A 46 0.31 -17.30 4.32
C ALA A 46 1.54 -16.44 4.06
N TYR A 47 2.13 -15.87 5.13
CA TYR A 47 3.37 -15.12 5.04
C TYR A 47 4.52 -16.00 4.54
N ARG A 48 4.70 -17.19 5.13
CA ARG A 48 5.76 -18.12 4.71
C ARG A 48 5.59 -18.57 3.27
N GLN A 49 4.35 -18.86 2.85
CA GLN A 49 4.08 -19.21 1.45
C GLN A 49 4.40 -18.04 0.51
N ALA A 50 3.95 -16.82 0.84
CA ALA A 50 4.23 -15.64 0.02
C ALA A 50 5.73 -15.37 -0.14
N GLN A 51 6.50 -15.55 0.94
CA GLN A 51 7.95 -15.46 0.92
C GLN A 51 8.60 -16.57 0.08
N GLN A 52 8.12 -17.82 0.17
CA GLN A 52 8.65 -18.93 -0.61
C GLN A 52 8.34 -18.80 -2.10
N GLU A 53 7.16 -18.30 -2.44
CA GLU A 53 6.72 -18.08 -3.81
C GLU A 53 7.17 -16.74 -4.41
N GLN A 54 7.80 -15.87 -3.60
CA GLN A 54 8.16 -14.51 -3.98
C GLN A 54 6.97 -13.73 -4.56
N LYS A 55 5.87 -13.71 -3.82
CA LYS A 55 4.61 -13.06 -4.22
C LYS A 55 4.19 -11.97 -3.24
N LEU A 56 3.28 -11.11 -3.67
CA LEU A 56 2.58 -10.21 -2.76
C LEU A 56 1.64 -11.02 -1.84
N LEU A 57 1.52 -10.60 -0.59
CA LEU A 57 0.53 -11.14 0.36
C LEU A 57 -0.66 -10.18 0.43
N LEU A 58 -1.82 -10.62 -0.03
CA LEU A 58 -3.11 -9.94 0.14
C LEU A 58 -3.76 -10.41 1.44
N ILE A 59 -4.00 -9.48 2.35
CA ILE A 59 -4.62 -9.70 3.65
C ILE A 59 -6.01 -9.08 3.61
N PHE A 60 -7.05 -9.86 3.86
CA PHE A 60 -8.40 -9.37 4.09
C PHE A 60 -8.76 -9.51 5.56
N PHE A 61 -8.81 -8.39 6.28
CA PHE A 61 -9.32 -8.34 7.64
C PHE A 61 -10.84 -8.27 7.61
N ARG A 62 -11.50 -9.24 8.25
CA ARG A 62 -12.94 -9.37 8.35
C ARG A 62 -13.35 -9.21 9.81
N ASP A 63 -14.30 -8.33 10.09
CA ASP A 63 -14.94 -8.30 11.40
C ASP A 63 -15.95 -9.46 11.51
N THR A 64 -15.80 -10.29 12.54
CA THR A 64 -16.62 -11.50 12.77
C THR A 64 -17.85 -11.22 13.63
N GLN A 65 -17.90 -10.09 14.34
CA GLN A 65 -18.99 -9.70 15.23
C GLN A 65 -20.00 -8.77 14.51
N GLU A 66 -19.56 -8.11 13.45
CA GLU A 66 -20.39 -7.34 12.54
C GLU A 66 -19.76 -7.42 11.13
N THR A 67 -20.51 -7.74 10.09
CA THR A 67 -20.78 -6.75 9.03
C THR A 67 -21.40 -7.35 7.75
N PRO A 68 -22.55 -6.79 7.31
CA PRO A 68 -23.00 -6.89 5.93
C PRO A 68 -21.93 -6.48 4.92
N ALA A 69 -21.00 -5.58 5.29
CA ALA A 69 -19.93 -5.11 4.41
C ALA A 69 -18.91 -6.20 4.06
N ALA A 70 -18.31 -6.88 5.05
CA ALA A 70 -17.37 -7.98 4.78
C ALA A 70 -18.05 -9.12 4.00
N THR A 71 -19.25 -9.52 4.43
CA THR A 71 -20.04 -10.56 3.76
C THR A 71 -20.35 -10.18 2.31
N ALA A 72 -20.87 -8.97 2.08
CA ALA A 72 -21.14 -8.49 0.73
C ALA A 72 -19.87 -8.38 -0.10
N TYR A 73 -18.73 -7.99 0.48
CA TYR A 73 -17.46 -7.95 -0.24
C TYR A 73 -17.03 -9.36 -0.70
N THR A 74 -17.11 -10.36 0.17
CA THR A 74 -16.78 -11.76 -0.15
C THR A 74 -17.76 -12.42 -1.11
N GLU A 75 -19.03 -12.01 -1.12
CA GLU A 75 -20.05 -12.60 -1.97
C GLU A 75 -20.18 -11.90 -3.34
N THR A 76 -19.91 -10.60 -3.39
CA THR A 76 -20.22 -9.77 -4.57
C THR A 76 -19.00 -9.18 -5.27
N VAL A 77 -17.84 -9.07 -4.61
CA VAL A 77 -16.64 -8.46 -5.21
C VAL A 77 -15.56 -9.50 -5.45
N LEU A 78 -15.06 -10.16 -4.41
CA LEU A 78 -13.96 -11.12 -4.55
C LEU A 78 -14.23 -12.30 -5.53
N PRO A 79 -15.48 -12.80 -5.69
CA PRO A 79 -15.75 -13.89 -6.63
C PRO A 79 -15.77 -13.48 -8.11
N GLN A 80 -15.75 -12.18 -8.40
CA GLN A 80 -15.90 -11.67 -9.77
C GLN A 80 -14.76 -12.14 -10.68
N ALA A 81 -15.13 -12.56 -11.89
CA ALA A 81 -14.17 -13.14 -12.85
C ALA A 81 -13.07 -12.16 -13.25
N GLU A 82 -13.33 -10.86 -13.20
CA GLU A 82 -12.40 -9.80 -13.52
C GLU A 82 -11.30 -9.61 -12.47
N LEU A 83 -11.39 -10.27 -11.31
CA LEU A 83 -10.32 -10.32 -10.30
C LEU A 83 -9.49 -11.60 -10.39
N HIS A 84 -9.92 -12.58 -11.17
CA HIS A 84 -9.43 -13.93 -11.03
C HIS A 84 -7.94 -14.07 -11.35
N GLU A 85 -7.51 -13.54 -12.49
CA GLU A 85 -6.10 -13.56 -12.90
C GLU A 85 -5.24 -12.73 -11.95
N THR A 86 -5.72 -11.53 -11.59
CA THR A 86 -5.00 -10.67 -10.64
C THR A 86 -4.85 -11.33 -9.29
N LEU A 87 -5.86 -12.04 -8.79
CA LEU A 87 -5.78 -12.73 -7.50
C LEU A 87 -4.81 -13.91 -7.52
N ASP A 88 -4.57 -14.56 -8.66
CA ASP A 88 -3.60 -15.68 -8.79
C ASP A 88 -2.14 -15.24 -8.56
N GLU A 89 -1.85 -13.94 -8.78
CA GLU A 89 -0.55 -13.30 -8.53
C GLU A 89 -0.24 -13.10 -7.03
N TYR A 90 -1.23 -13.27 -6.16
CA TYR A 90 -1.09 -13.08 -4.71
C TYR A 90 -1.04 -14.41 -3.96
N VAL A 91 -0.47 -14.40 -2.77
CA VAL A 91 -0.92 -15.29 -1.70
C VAL A 91 -2.01 -14.55 -0.93
N ARG A 92 -3.08 -15.24 -0.54
CA ARG A 92 -4.28 -14.62 0.02
C ARG A 92 -4.57 -15.19 1.39
N VAL A 93 -4.85 -14.31 2.34
CA VAL A 93 -5.25 -14.69 3.69
C VAL A 93 -6.46 -13.87 4.13
N VAL A 94 -7.44 -14.52 4.74
CA VAL A 94 -8.58 -13.89 5.40
C VAL A 94 -8.42 -14.08 6.90
N LEU A 95 -8.42 -12.96 7.64
CA LEU A 95 -8.17 -12.96 9.08
C LEU A 95 -9.28 -12.21 9.79
N PRO A 96 -9.69 -12.64 11.00
CA PRO A 96 -10.58 -11.84 11.80
C PRO A 96 -9.88 -10.55 12.28
N THR A 97 -10.61 -9.47 12.52
CA THR A 97 -10.03 -8.18 12.98
C THR A 97 -9.39 -8.26 14.36
N ASP A 98 -9.76 -9.26 15.16
CA ASP A 98 -9.20 -9.55 16.48
C ASP A 98 -8.11 -10.62 16.47
N VAL A 99 -7.60 -11.01 15.28
CA VAL A 99 -6.51 -12.00 15.18
C VAL A 99 -5.30 -11.56 15.99
N GLU A 100 -4.84 -12.44 16.88
CA GLU A 100 -3.64 -12.25 17.66
C GLU A 100 -2.45 -12.94 17.00
N VAL A 101 -1.30 -12.27 17.00
CA VAL A 101 -0.02 -12.86 16.64
C VAL A 101 0.83 -12.97 17.91
N PRO A 102 1.57 -14.08 18.11
CA PRO A 102 2.57 -14.20 19.18
C PRO A 102 3.51 -12.99 19.19
N GLY A 103 3.79 -12.46 20.38
CA GLY A 103 4.85 -11.47 20.56
C GLY A 103 6.23 -12.13 20.51
N ASP A 104 7.27 -11.34 20.23
CA ASP A 104 8.67 -11.77 20.34
C ASP A 104 9.11 -11.82 21.82
N ASP A 105 9.94 -12.80 22.19
CA ASP A 105 10.69 -12.87 23.46
C ASP A 105 9.92 -12.39 24.71
N ASP A 106 9.09 -13.27 25.30
CA ASP A 106 8.26 -13.02 26.49
C ASP A 106 7.21 -11.89 26.36
N GLN A 107 7.03 -11.29 25.18
CA GLN A 107 5.94 -10.35 24.96
C GLN A 107 4.60 -11.08 24.79
N PRO A 108 3.49 -10.53 25.32
CA PRO A 108 2.19 -11.11 25.13
C PRO A 108 1.81 -11.10 23.64
N ALA A 109 0.96 -12.05 23.26
CA ALA A 109 0.30 -11.99 21.96
C ALA A 109 -0.36 -10.61 21.79
N THR A 110 -0.22 -10.03 20.60
CA THR A 110 -0.76 -8.72 20.27
C THR A 110 -1.65 -8.87 19.05
N ARG A 111 -2.77 -8.15 19.04
CA ARG A 111 -3.65 -8.10 17.87
C ARG A 111 -2.89 -7.57 16.66
N LEU A 112 -2.96 -8.24 15.52
CA LEU A 112 -2.18 -7.88 14.33
C LEU A 112 -2.44 -6.45 13.86
N LEU A 113 -3.69 -5.98 13.95
CA LEU A 113 -4.07 -4.61 13.60
C LEU A 113 -3.54 -3.53 14.56
N ASP A 114 -3.03 -3.90 15.74
CA ASP A 114 -2.38 -2.98 16.68
C ASP A 114 -0.88 -2.83 16.40
N HIS A 115 -0.32 -3.64 15.51
CA HIS A 115 1.07 -3.51 15.09
C HIS A 115 1.27 -2.27 14.20
N GLU A 116 2.36 -1.52 14.41
CA GLU A 116 2.65 -0.24 13.74
C GLU A 116 2.61 -0.32 12.20
N ALA A 117 2.99 -1.47 11.62
CA ALA A 117 2.91 -1.72 10.18
C ALA A 117 1.48 -1.60 9.63
N PHE A 118 0.47 -1.90 10.44
CA PHE A 118 -0.96 -1.85 10.10
C PHE A 118 -1.67 -0.60 10.60
N LYS A 119 -0.96 0.42 11.11
CA LYS A 119 -1.60 1.65 11.65
C LYS A 119 -2.58 2.32 10.67
N HIS A 120 -2.32 2.21 9.37
CA HIS A 120 -3.16 2.78 8.31
C HIS A 120 -4.41 1.95 7.99
N MET A 121 -4.57 0.78 8.61
CA MET A 121 -5.83 0.05 8.67
C MET A 121 -6.76 0.57 9.76
N GLU A 122 -6.30 1.44 10.67
CA GLU A 122 -7.13 2.09 11.69
C GLU A 122 -7.95 1.13 12.54
N GLN A 123 -7.39 -0.07 12.79
CA GLN A 123 -8.07 -1.15 13.51
C GLN A 123 -9.42 -1.57 12.90
N GLN A 124 -9.64 -1.26 11.62
CA GLN A 124 -10.85 -1.57 10.88
C GLN A 124 -10.66 -2.79 9.99
N GLN A 125 -11.77 -3.43 9.64
CA GLN A 125 -11.82 -4.40 8.56
C GLN A 125 -11.42 -3.75 7.23
N GLY A 126 -10.95 -4.55 6.26
CA GLY A 126 -10.58 -4.08 4.94
C GLY A 126 -9.46 -4.88 4.33
N ILE A 127 -8.82 -4.36 3.29
CA ILE A 127 -7.74 -5.06 2.59
C ILE A 127 -6.39 -4.37 2.79
N ALA A 128 -5.35 -5.17 2.92
CA ALA A 128 -3.97 -4.73 3.01
C ALA A 128 -3.08 -5.58 2.10
N VAL A 129 -1.97 -5.01 1.63
CA VAL A 129 -1.01 -5.73 0.77
C VAL A 129 0.40 -5.57 1.33
N MET A 130 1.13 -6.68 1.42
CA MET A 130 2.53 -6.72 1.81
C MET A 130 3.39 -7.19 0.64
N ASP A 131 4.56 -6.57 0.45
CA ASP A 131 5.52 -6.97 -0.57
C ASP A 131 6.48 -8.02 -0.04
N LEU A 132 6.46 -9.22 -0.62
CA LEU A 132 7.37 -10.33 -0.29
C LEU A 132 8.04 -10.92 -1.55
N ILE A 133 8.12 -10.15 -2.64
CA ILE A 133 8.72 -10.61 -3.90
C ILE A 133 10.26 -10.61 -3.80
N ASP A 134 10.83 -9.43 -3.60
CA ASP A 134 12.27 -9.17 -3.55
C ASP A 134 12.53 -7.82 -2.87
N ASP A 135 13.80 -7.52 -2.59
CA ASP A 135 14.24 -6.25 -2.00
C ASP A 135 14.70 -5.20 -3.02
N GLU A 136 14.43 -5.37 -4.33
CA GLU A 136 14.88 -4.44 -5.37
C GLU A 136 14.32 -3.03 -5.19
N THR A 137 13.08 -2.94 -4.69
CA THR A 137 12.37 -1.68 -4.43
C THR A 137 12.57 -1.15 -3.01
N GLY A 138 13.29 -1.89 -2.15
CA GLY A 138 13.38 -1.63 -0.71
C GLY A 138 12.05 -1.78 0.03
N GLN A 139 11.04 -2.42 -0.58
CA GLN A 139 9.73 -2.66 0.03
C GLN A 139 9.56 -4.08 0.61
N TYR A 140 10.55 -4.96 0.46
CA TYR A 140 10.46 -6.32 0.97
C TYR A 140 10.09 -6.37 2.45
N GLY A 141 9.10 -7.18 2.80
CA GLY A 141 8.55 -7.33 4.13
C GLY A 141 7.72 -6.14 4.63
N LYS A 142 7.45 -5.13 3.80
CA LYS A 142 6.67 -3.94 4.20
C LYS A 142 5.24 -4.01 3.71
N LEU A 143 4.34 -3.45 4.51
CA LEU A 143 2.98 -3.16 4.07
C LEU A 143 3.02 -2.01 3.05
N ILE A 144 2.54 -2.28 1.84
CA ILE A 144 2.53 -1.36 0.70
C ILE A 144 1.12 -0.87 0.35
N SER A 145 0.06 -1.46 0.91
CA SER A 145 -1.29 -0.92 0.83
C SER A 145 -2.05 -1.16 2.12
N ALA A 146 -2.83 -0.17 2.55
CA ALA A 146 -3.82 -0.29 3.61
C ALA A 146 -5.09 0.44 3.17
N HIS A 147 -6.19 -0.30 3.09
CA HIS A 147 -7.48 0.17 2.62
C HIS A 147 -8.56 -0.29 3.59
N PRO A 148 -8.72 0.41 4.73
CA PRO A 148 -9.81 0.13 5.65
C PRO A 148 -11.16 0.42 4.96
N PHE A 149 -12.17 -0.34 5.36
CA PHE A 149 -13.54 -0.14 4.95
C PHE A 149 -14.18 0.94 5.82
N SER A 150 -14.85 1.92 5.21
CA SER A 150 -15.67 2.85 5.99
C SER A 150 -16.89 2.12 6.59
N PRO A 151 -17.44 2.59 7.72
CA PRO A 151 -18.60 1.97 8.35
C PRO A 151 -19.75 1.69 7.35
N GLY A 152 -20.14 0.41 7.24
CA GLY A 152 -21.20 -0.05 6.34
C GLY A 152 -20.88 0.01 4.84
N ARG A 153 -19.63 0.25 4.44
CA ARG A 153 -19.21 0.32 3.03
C ARG A 153 -17.98 -0.54 2.79
N PHE A 154 -17.85 -1.08 1.58
CA PHE A 154 -16.69 -1.82 1.12
C PHE A 154 -16.24 -1.29 -0.25
N TYR A 155 -15.03 -1.65 -0.67
CA TYR A 155 -14.52 -1.24 -1.98
C TYR A 155 -15.27 -1.97 -3.11
N SER A 156 -15.71 -1.23 -4.12
CA SER A 156 -16.31 -1.82 -5.32
C SER A 156 -15.30 -2.62 -6.14
N LEU A 157 -15.77 -3.43 -7.08
CA LEU A 157 -14.91 -4.17 -8.02
C LEU A 157 -13.82 -3.30 -8.66
N ARG A 158 -14.19 -2.13 -9.21
CA ARG A 158 -13.24 -1.18 -9.81
C ARG A 158 -12.17 -0.71 -8.81
N ALA A 159 -12.59 -0.40 -7.58
CA ALA A 159 -11.66 0.07 -6.56
C ALA A 159 -10.72 -1.05 -6.09
N THR A 160 -11.22 -2.27 -5.91
CA THR A 160 -10.40 -3.46 -5.61
C THR A 160 -9.40 -3.74 -6.73
N GLN A 161 -9.84 -3.76 -7.99
CA GLN A 161 -8.94 -3.88 -9.14
C GLN A 161 -7.86 -2.79 -9.14
N THR A 162 -8.25 -1.57 -8.79
CA THR A 162 -7.29 -0.47 -8.71
C THR A 162 -6.21 -0.75 -7.67
N VAL A 163 -6.60 -1.14 -6.45
CA VAL A 163 -5.66 -1.47 -5.35
C VAL A 163 -4.68 -2.58 -5.73
N LEU A 164 -5.19 -3.66 -6.32
CA LEU A 164 -4.37 -4.79 -6.73
C LEU A 164 -3.45 -4.43 -7.92
N GLY A 165 -3.91 -3.59 -8.85
CA GLY A 165 -3.11 -3.14 -10.00
C GLY A 165 -2.15 -1.98 -9.73
N LEU A 166 -2.00 -1.52 -8.48
CA LEU A 166 -1.03 -0.46 -8.15
C LEU A 166 0.42 -0.97 -8.32
N PRO A 167 1.37 -0.11 -8.72
CA PRO A 167 2.78 -0.51 -8.86
C PRO A 167 3.42 -0.86 -7.51
N ARG A 168 4.50 -1.65 -7.53
CA ARG A 168 5.34 -1.91 -6.35
C ARG A 168 6.04 -0.61 -5.93
N ALA A 169 5.53 -0.01 -4.87
CA ALA A 169 5.94 1.30 -4.37
C ALA A 169 5.55 1.38 -2.88
N SER A 170 6.00 2.42 -2.17
CA SER A 170 5.68 2.57 -0.75
C SER A 170 4.17 2.75 -0.52
N ILE A 171 3.72 2.54 0.72
CA ILE A 171 2.30 2.71 1.08
C ILE A 171 1.76 4.10 0.78
N THR A 172 2.58 5.14 0.95
CA THR A 172 2.18 6.52 0.65
C THR A 172 2.12 6.75 -0.86
N GLN A 173 3.12 6.30 -1.61
CA GLN A 173 3.12 6.38 -3.07
C GLN A 173 1.88 5.70 -3.67
N ARG A 174 1.59 4.48 -3.21
CA ARG A 174 0.41 3.70 -3.62
C ARG A 174 -0.90 4.38 -3.22
N ALA A 175 -0.99 4.97 -2.03
CA ALA A 175 -2.19 5.71 -1.62
C ALA A 175 -2.49 6.90 -2.55
N LEU A 176 -1.48 7.66 -2.97
CA LEU A 176 -1.67 8.79 -3.88
C LEU A 176 -2.05 8.34 -5.30
N ILE A 177 -1.36 7.31 -5.82
CA ILE A 177 -1.67 6.72 -7.13
C ILE A 177 -3.09 6.16 -7.13
N TYR A 178 -3.50 5.49 -6.04
CA TYR A 178 -4.86 5.00 -5.86
C TYR A 178 -5.88 6.16 -5.96
N ALA A 179 -5.69 7.23 -5.20
CA ALA A 179 -6.58 8.39 -5.19
C ALA A 179 -6.75 9.01 -6.60
N ILE A 180 -5.69 9.02 -7.40
CA ILE A 180 -5.73 9.49 -8.80
C ILE A 180 -6.52 8.52 -9.68
N ARG A 181 -6.23 7.22 -9.63
CA ARG A 181 -6.86 6.19 -10.49
C ARG A 181 -8.36 6.00 -10.22
N ILE A 182 -8.81 6.23 -8.99
CA ILE A 182 -10.23 6.18 -8.64
C ILE A 182 -10.96 7.51 -8.82
N HIS A 183 -10.27 8.58 -9.24
CA HIS A 183 -10.91 9.88 -9.45
C HIS A 183 -11.96 9.78 -10.57
N PRO A 184 -13.18 10.38 -10.42
CA PRO A 184 -14.27 10.22 -11.39
C PRO A 184 -13.92 10.65 -12.83
N GLU A 185 -13.07 11.68 -12.97
CA GLU A 185 -12.63 12.17 -14.28
C GLU A 185 -11.55 11.30 -14.96
N SER A 186 -11.10 10.23 -14.31
CA SER A 186 -10.14 9.26 -14.86
C SER A 186 -8.89 9.92 -15.48
N PRO A 187 -8.11 10.66 -14.67
CA PRO A 187 -6.87 11.32 -15.10
C PRO A 187 -5.84 10.31 -15.64
N LYS A 188 -5.10 10.70 -16.69
CA LYS A 188 -4.26 9.76 -17.46
C LYS A 188 -2.80 9.68 -17.02
N SER A 189 -2.38 10.49 -16.06
CA SER A 189 -0.97 10.55 -15.62
C SER A 189 -0.45 9.19 -15.16
N THR A 190 -1.30 8.40 -14.49
CA THR A 190 -0.98 7.07 -13.95
C THR A 190 -1.23 5.91 -14.95
N GLU A 191 -1.58 6.21 -16.21
CA GLU A 191 -1.59 5.25 -17.33
C GLU A 191 -0.19 5.09 -17.97
N SER A 192 0.75 5.98 -17.62
CA SER A 192 2.15 5.95 -18.07
C SER A 192 2.98 4.97 -17.22
N ASP A 193 4.27 4.81 -17.52
CA ASP A 193 5.14 3.99 -16.69
C ASP A 193 5.53 4.72 -15.40
N VAL A 194 5.60 3.98 -14.29
CA VAL A 194 6.14 4.53 -13.05
C VAL A 194 7.67 4.56 -13.15
N ASP A 195 8.29 5.66 -12.74
CA ASP A 195 9.75 5.79 -12.71
C ASP A 195 10.29 5.84 -11.27
N ALA A 196 11.28 4.99 -10.98
CA ALA A 196 11.83 4.85 -9.63
C ALA A 196 12.58 6.10 -9.16
N HIS A 197 13.22 6.83 -10.08
CA HIS A 197 13.89 8.08 -9.75
C HIS A 197 12.85 9.17 -9.40
N LEU A 198 11.79 9.31 -10.20
CA LEU A 198 10.68 10.23 -9.91
C LEU A 198 9.98 9.89 -8.59
N LEU A 199 9.73 8.61 -8.29
CA LEU A 199 9.22 8.19 -6.98
C LEU A 199 10.13 8.65 -5.83
N SER A 200 11.45 8.46 -5.97
CA SER A 200 12.43 8.92 -4.98
C SER A 200 12.40 10.45 -4.79
N GLU A 201 12.35 11.20 -5.89
CA GLU A 201 12.34 12.67 -5.84
C GLU A 201 11.02 13.23 -5.29
N THR A 202 9.86 12.63 -5.62
CA THR A 202 8.59 13.00 -4.98
C THR A 202 8.60 12.75 -3.48
N HIS A 203 9.21 11.66 -3.02
CA HIS A 203 9.37 11.39 -1.59
C HIS A 203 10.22 12.46 -0.91
N LYS A 204 11.39 12.78 -1.49
CA LYS A 204 12.31 13.80 -0.97
C LYS A 204 11.62 15.15 -0.85
N HIS A 205 10.90 15.58 -1.89
CA HIS A 205 10.23 16.88 -1.89
C HIS A 205 9.06 16.93 -0.92
N SER A 206 8.23 15.89 -0.88
CA SER A 206 7.13 15.78 0.09
C SER A 206 7.66 15.82 1.53
N ARG A 207 8.80 15.16 1.81
CA ARG A 207 9.48 15.25 3.11
C ARG A 207 9.99 16.65 3.43
N VAL A 208 10.52 17.39 2.45
CA VAL A 208 10.94 18.78 2.64
C VAL A 208 9.73 19.63 3.03
N MET A 209 8.64 19.56 2.27
CA MET A 209 7.41 20.31 2.55
C MET A 209 6.83 19.96 3.93
N ALA A 210 6.76 18.68 4.28
CA ALA A 210 6.28 18.22 5.59
C ALA A 210 7.17 18.68 6.74
N ARG A 211 8.50 18.78 6.54
CA ARG A 211 9.45 19.24 7.56
C ARG A 211 9.32 20.74 7.85
N ILE A 212 9.12 21.55 6.82
CA ILE A 212 9.00 23.01 6.94
C ILE A 212 7.55 23.48 7.05
N GLU A 213 6.61 22.53 6.97
CA GLU A 213 5.16 22.70 7.01
C GLU A 213 4.59 23.67 5.96
N GLN A 214 5.28 23.80 4.82
CA GLN A 214 4.94 24.73 3.76
C GLN A 214 4.89 24.03 2.40
N VAL A 215 3.74 24.11 1.73
CA VAL A 215 3.57 23.67 0.35
C VAL A 215 4.24 24.63 -0.62
N GLY A 216 4.92 24.11 -1.65
CA GLY A 216 5.50 24.93 -2.70
C GLY A 216 6.54 24.18 -3.55
N HIS A 217 6.99 24.84 -4.62
CA HIS A 217 8.02 24.33 -5.53
C HIS A 217 9.44 24.65 -5.01
N HIS A 218 9.74 24.24 -3.78
CA HIS A 218 11.00 24.59 -3.12
C HIS A 218 12.22 24.12 -3.92
N ASN A 219 13.19 25.03 -4.12
CA ASN A 219 14.40 24.83 -4.91
C ASN A 219 14.14 24.28 -6.34
N TRP A 220 13.03 24.69 -6.96
CA TRP A 220 12.60 24.14 -8.24
C TRP A 220 13.64 24.29 -9.35
N ASP A 221 14.25 25.46 -9.57
CA ASP A 221 15.21 25.64 -10.67
C ASP A 221 16.33 24.58 -10.63
N ARG A 222 16.88 24.33 -9.44
CA ARG A 222 17.89 23.30 -9.24
C ARG A 222 17.32 21.90 -9.50
N ARG A 223 16.20 21.54 -8.87
CA ARG A 223 15.60 20.21 -9.01
C ARG A 223 15.14 19.95 -10.44
N PHE A 224 14.63 20.94 -11.14
CA PHE A 224 14.24 20.88 -12.54
C PHE A 224 15.43 20.49 -13.42
N HIS A 225 16.60 21.12 -13.23
CA HIS A 225 17.80 20.73 -13.97
C HIS A 225 18.30 19.33 -13.60
N GLU A 226 18.28 18.96 -12.31
CA GLU A 226 18.67 17.62 -11.86
C GLU A 226 17.72 16.53 -12.40
N LEU A 227 16.40 16.78 -12.38
CA LEU A 227 15.36 15.88 -12.89
C LEU A 227 15.43 15.72 -14.40
N ASN A 228 15.57 16.81 -15.16
CA ASN A 228 15.68 16.72 -16.61
C ASN A 228 16.99 16.07 -17.07
N ALA A 229 18.06 16.15 -16.27
CA ALA A 229 19.31 15.43 -16.57
C ALA A 229 19.16 13.89 -16.48
N HIS A 230 18.09 13.39 -15.88
CA HIS A 230 17.79 11.96 -15.82
C HIS A 230 17.17 11.42 -17.12
N PHE A 231 16.54 12.29 -17.93
CA PHE A 231 15.79 11.87 -19.11
C PHE A 231 16.34 12.51 -20.39
N ASP A 232 16.47 11.70 -21.45
CA ASP A 232 16.79 12.22 -22.77
C ASP A 232 15.52 12.78 -23.45
N ASN A 233 15.55 14.06 -23.81
CA ASN A 233 14.47 14.75 -24.55
C ASN A 233 13.08 14.72 -23.89
N LEU A 234 13.00 14.59 -22.58
CA LEU A 234 11.77 14.76 -21.82
C LEU A 234 11.87 15.98 -20.90
N ILE A 235 10.72 16.61 -20.64
CA ILE A 235 10.60 17.69 -19.66
C ILE A 235 9.80 17.20 -18.45
N VAL A 236 10.37 17.44 -17.27
CA VAL A 236 9.74 17.14 -15.99
C VAL A 236 8.91 18.32 -15.48
N GLY A 237 7.62 18.07 -15.27
CA GLY A 237 6.69 18.98 -14.58
C GLY A 237 6.43 18.54 -13.13
N GLU A 238 5.98 19.47 -12.30
CA GLU A 238 5.65 19.21 -10.88
C GLU A 238 4.28 19.77 -10.48
N VAL A 239 3.60 19.03 -9.62
CA VAL A 239 2.46 19.51 -8.84
C VAL A 239 2.72 19.26 -7.36
N ALA A 240 2.35 20.22 -6.51
CA ALA A 240 2.47 20.11 -5.05
C ALA A 240 1.15 20.48 -4.38
N ALA A 241 0.79 19.78 -3.32
CA ALA A 241 -0.41 20.04 -2.52
C ALA A 241 -0.17 19.74 -1.04
N VAL A 242 -1.07 20.25 -0.21
CA VAL A 242 -1.17 19.90 1.20
C VAL A 242 -2.64 19.63 1.52
N SER A 243 -2.91 18.65 2.37
CA SER A 243 -4.25 18.34 2.84
C SER A 243 -4.72 19.24 3.98
N TRP A 244 -6.00 19.19 4.35
CA TRP A 244 -6.57 20.00 5.43
C TRP A 244 -6.07 19.60 6.83
N GLY A 245 -5.76 18.32 7.03
CA GLY A 245 -5.19 17.76 8.25
C GLY A 245 -6.18 17.00 9.13
N GLY A 246 -5.67 16.05 9.92
CA GLY A 246 -6.49 15.14 10.74
C GLY A 246 -7.09 13.97 9.95
N GLU A 247 -6.70 13.83 8.68
CA GLU A 247 -7.19 12.82 7.76
C GLU A 247 -6.36 11.54 7.82
N THR A 248 -7.03 10.44 7.52
CA THR A 248 -6.39 9.15 7.25
C THR A 248 -5.49 9.21 6.02
N LEU A 249 -4.66 8.19 5.80
CA LEU A 249 -3.74 8.16 4.64
C LEU A 249 -4.50 8.29 3.30
N ILE A 250 -5.60 7.54 3.15
CA ILE A 250 -6.39 7.53 1.91
C ILE A 250 -7.20 8.83 1.75
N GLU A 251 -7.73 9.40 2.83
CA GLU A 251 -8.44 10.67 2.80
C GLU A 251 -7.50 11.82 2.45
N GLY A 252 -6.33 11.91 3.11
CA GLY A 252 -5.32 12.93 2.81
C GLY A 252 -4.82 12.85 1.36
N ALA A 253 -4.65 11.64 0.83
CA ALA A 253 -4.33 11.44 -0.59
C ALA A 253 -5.44 11.97 -1.52
N LYS A 254 -6.71 11.65 -1.23
CA LYS A 254 -7.87 12.15 -2.00
C LYS A 254 -8.00 13.66 -1.92
N ASP A 255 -7.76 14.25 -0.75
CA ASP A 255 -7.83 15.70 -0.55
C ASP A 255 -6.72 16.43 -1.33
N CYS A 256 -5.50 15.89 -1.34
CA CYS A 256 -4.42 16.43 -2.18
C CYS A 256 -4.78 16.40 -3.69
N VAL A 257 -5.36 15.30 -4.17
CA VAL A 257 -5.84 15.19 -5.56
C VAL A 257 -6.99 16.16 -5.82
N HIS A 258 -7.89 16.35 -4.87
CA HIS A 258 -8.96 17.34 -4.96
C HIS A 258 -8.38 18.77 -5.07
N ALA A 259 -7.38 19.12 -4.25
CA ALA A 259 -6.70 20.40 -4.31
C ALA A 259 -6.04 20.66 -5.68
N TRP A 260 -5.39 19.65 -6.27
CA TRP A 260 -4.89 19.75 -7.65
C TRP A 260 -6.00 19.95 -8.67
N ARG A 261 -7.13 19.25 -8.50
CA ARG A 261 -8.28 19.38 -9.41
C ARG A 261 -8.85 20.80 -9.43
N GLN A 262 -8.78 21.55 -8.34
CA GLN A 262 -9.28 22.94 -8.28
C GLN A 262 -8.38 23.95 -9.01
N SER A 263 -7.18 23.56 -9.43
CA SER A 263 -6.25 24.43 -10.17
C SER A 263 -6.13 23.93 -11.61
N PRO A 264 -6.55 24.70 -12.63
CA PRO A 264 -6.40 24.30 -14.03
C PRO A 264 -4.96 23.96 -14.41
N GLY A 265 -3.97 24.68 -13.84
CA GLY A 265 -2.55 24.42 -14.08
C GLY A 265 -2.09 23.08 -13.50
N HIS A 266 -2.45 22.77 -12.25
CA HIS A 266 -2.13 21.47 -11.66
C HIS A 266 -2.88 20.33 -12.35
N TRP A 267 -4.16 20.54 -12.65
CA TRP A 267 -4.98 19.53 -13.29
C TRP A 267 -4.53 19.22 -14.70
N ALA A 268 -3.97 20.18 -15.44
CA ALA A 268 -3.37 19.91 -16.76
C ALA A 268 -2.24 18.87 -16.67
N GLY A 269 -1.40 18.94 -15.63
CA GLY A 269 -0.41 17.90 -15.33
C GLY A 269 -1.09 16.59 -14.93
N VAL A 270 -1.90 16.58 -13.87
CA VAL A 270 -2.48 15.32 -13.35
C VAL A 270 -3.38 14.60 -14.36
N SER A 271 -4.17 15.33 -15.15
CA SER A 271 -5.08 14.73 -16.14
C SER A 271 -4.39 14.35 -17.45
N GLY A 272 -3.21 14.90 -17.73
CA GLY A 272 -2.42 14.65 -18.93
C GLY A 272 -1.87 13.24 -18.98
N LYS A 273 -1.54 12.77 -20.19
CA LYS A 273 -0.75 11.55 -20.40
C LYS A 273 0.72 11.92 -20.50
N HIS A 274 1.58 11.10 -19.90
CA HIS A 274 3.02 11.32 -19.85
C HIS A 274 3.78 10.08 -20.33
N VAL A 275 5.11 10.15 -20.32
CA VAL A 275 5.96 8.97 -20.53
C VAL A 275 6.21 8.28 -19.20
N PHE A 276 6.61 9.06 -18.19
CA PHE A 276 6.86 8.58 -16.84
C PHE A 276 6.15 9.42 -15.79
N TYR A 277 5.85 8.80 -14.64
CA TYR A 277 5.33 9.51 -13.48
C TYR A 277 5.97 9.04 -12.16
N GLY A 278 5.92 9.91 -11.16
CA GLY A 278 6.13 9.59 -9.75
C GLY A 278 5.14 10.37 -8.88
N TYR A 279 4.70 9.76 -7.78
CA TYR A 279 3.79 10.37 -6.81
C TYR A 279 4.17 9.92 -5.41
N ASP A 280 4.16 10.84 -4.45
CA ASP A 280 4.26 10.50 -3.03
C ASP A 280 3.56 11.54 -2.15
N LEU A 281 3.26 11.17 -0.91
CA LEU A 281 2.80 12.06 0.15
C LEU A 281 3.48 11.73 1.48
N VAL A 282 3.67 12.74 2.32
CA VAL A 282 4.32 12.59 3.64
C VAL A 282 3.53 13.36 4.69
N LEU A 283 3.29 12.73 5.84
CA LEU A 283 2.62 13.35 6.98
C LEU A 283 3.57 14.33 7.70
N GLY A 284 3.15 15.59 7.82
CA GLY A 284 3.83 16.60 8.64
C GLY A 284 3.43 16.54 10.12
N ALA A 285 4.17 17.26 10.96
CA ALA A 285 3.92 17.29 12.41
C ALA A 285 2.57 17.93 12.77
N SER A 286 2.08 18.83 11.94
CA SER A 286 0.74 19.45 12.00
C SER A 286 -0.41 18.49 11.66
N GLY A 287 -0.13 17.23 11.32
CA GLY A 287 -1.15 16.25 10.96
C GLY A 287 -1.71 16.42 9.54
N LYS A 288 -1.03 17.22 8.70
CA LYS A 288 -1.36 17.42 7.29
C LYS A 288 -0.50 16.55 6.38
N TRP A 289 -1.07 16.08 5.29
CA TRP A 289 -0.35 15.33 4.26
C TRP A 289 0.18 16.28 3.19
N TYR A 290 1.46 16.19 2.87
CA TYR A 290 2.11 17.00 1.84
C TYR A 290 2.41 16.10 0.64
N ALA A 291 1.81 16.39 -0.51
CA ALA A 291 1.87 15.57 -1.70
C ALA A 291 2.66 16.23 -2.83
N THR A 292 3.41 15.42 -3.56
CA THR A 292 4.13 15.82 -4.78
C THR A 292 3.82 14.83 -5.90
N GLY A 293 3.56 15.35 -7.10
CA GLY A 293 3.53 14.59 -8.34
C GLY A 293 4.57 15.12 -9.32
N LEU A 294 5.31 14.22 -9.97
CA LEU A 294 6.26 14.53 -11.04
C LEU A 294 5.90 13.78 -12.31
N PHE A 295 6.02 14.45 -13.45
CA PHE A 295 5.65 13.92 -14.77
C PHE A 295 6.74 14.19 -15.79
N ALA A 296 7.24 13.17 -16.49
CA ALA A 296 8.15 13.36 -17.63
C ALA A 296 7.38 13.25 -18.95
N SER A 297 7.40 14.31 -19.75
CA SER A 297 6.64 14.42 -21.02
C SER A 297 7.57 14.71 -22.19
N ALA A 298 7.23 14.21 -23.38
CA ALA A 298 7.82 14.72 -24.61
C ALA A 298 7.35 16.17 -24.86
N GLU A 299 8.21 16.99 -25.45
CA GLU A 299 7.83 18.31 -25.99
C GLU A 299 6.79 18.21 -27.12
#